data_AF-A0A7C2LA30-F1
#
_entry.id   AF-A0A7C2LA30-F1
#
_cell.length_a   1.000
_cell.length_b   1.000
_cell.length_c   1.000
_cell.angle_alpha   90.00
_cell.angle_beta   90.00
_cell.angle_gamma   90.00
#
_symmetry.space_group_name_H-M   'P 1'
#
loop_
_entity.id
_entity.type
_entity.pdbx_description
1 polymer ?
#
loop_
_entity_poly.entity_id
_entity_poly.type
_entity_poly.pdbx_seq_one_letter_code
_entity_poly.pdbx_strand_id
1 'polypeptide(L)' 'MRQGRRVFASAERKRQSGAFAEALDLYREAQRAFAREGDERGLMECALARGHCLRLLGRFRQARRAYQRAARLA' A
#
# COMPACT_ATOMS: atom_id res chain seq x y z
N MET A 1 -14.16 12.29 -6.53
CA MET A 1 -13.41 11.34 -5.67
C MET A 1 -12.05 11.08 -6.30
N ARG A 2 -10.95 11.17 -5.55
CA ARG A 2 -9.61 10.86 -6.06
C ARG A 2 -9.50 9.36 -6.38
N GLN A 3 -8.95 9.00 -7.54
CA GLN A 3 -8.86 7.62 -8.01
C GLN A 3 -8.02 6.77 -7.04
N GLY A 4 -6.95 7.33 -6.48
CA GLY A 4 -6.09 6.67 -5.50
C GLY A 4 -6.84 6.21 -4.26
N ARG A 5 -7.69 7.08 -3.69
CA ARG A 5 -8.45 6.76 -2.47
C ARG A 5 -9.44 5.61 -2.68
N ARG A 6 -10.09 5.55 -3.83
CA ARG A 6 -11.03 4.47 -4.17
C ARG A 6 -10.34 3.11 -4.25
N VAL A 7 -9.20 3.05 -4.95
CA VAL A 7 -8.43 1.81 -5.10
C VAL A 7 -7.82 1.39 -3.76
N PHE A 8 -7.32 2.34 -2.97
CA PHE A 8 -6.80 2.09 -1.63
C PHE A 8 -7.86 1.46 -0.72
N ALA A 9 -9.08 1.98 -0.71
CA ALA A 9 -10.18 1.40 0.07
C ALA A 9 -10.50 -0.04 -0.36
N SER A 10 -10.38 -0.36 -1.65
CA SER A 10 -10.53 -1.73 -2.15
C SER A 10 -9.40 -2.64 -1.65
N ALA A 11 -8.16 -2.14 -1.63
CA ALA A 11 -7.01 -2.84 -1.08
C ALA A 11 -7.19 -3.15 0.42
N GLU A 12 -7.68 -2.18 1.20
CA GLU A 12 -7.97 -2.38 2.63
C GLU A 12 -9.01 -3.48 2.86
N ARG A 13 -10.08 -3.55 2.05
CA ARG A 13 -11.06 -4.64 2.14
C ARG A 13 -10.43 -6.02 1.89
N LYS A 14 -9.58 -6.15 0.87
CA LYS A 14 -8.84 -7.40 0.61
C LYS A 14 -7.88 -7.74 1.75
N ARG A 15 -7.19 -6.73 2.31
CA ARG A 15 -6.31 -6.93 3.46
C ARG A 15 -7.10 -7.42 4.69
N GLN A 16 -8.26 -6.83 4.96
CA GLN A 16 -9.12 -7.21 6.08
C GLN A 16 -9.67 -8.63 5.95
N SER A 17 -9.94 -9.10 4.72
CA SER A 17 -10.37 -10.47 4.45
C SER A 17 -9.22 -11.50 4.40
N GLY A 18 -7.98 -11.10 4.72
CA GLY A 18 -6.80 -11.98 4.66
C GLY A 18 -6.24 -12.22 3.25
N ALA A 19 -6.83 -11.63 2.21
CA ALA A 19 -6.38 -11.74 0.82
C ALA A 19 -5.19 -10.80 0.56
N PHE A 20 -4.06 -11.07 1.24
CA PHE A 20 -2.93 -10.15 1.29
C PHE A 20 -2.19 -10.01 -0.05
N ALA A 21 -2.20 -11.03 -0.90
CA ALA A 21 -1.57 -10.96 -2.21
C ALA A 21 -2.33 -10.02 -3.15
N GLU A 22 -3.65 -10.15 -3.19
CA GLU A 22 -4.55 -9.29 -3.95
C GLU A 22 -4.56 -7.86 -3.42
N ALA A 23 -4.50 -7.70 -2.09
CA ALA A 23 -4.32 -6.39 -1.47
C ALA A 23 -3.03 -5.72 -1.95
N LEU A 24 -1.91 -6.45 -2.06
CA LEU A 24 -0.64 -5.89 -2.56
C LEU A 24 -0.74 -5.36 -3.99
N ASP A 25 -1.49 -6.03 -4.86
CA ASP A 25 -1.68 -5.56 -6.23
C ASP A 25 -2.53 -4.28 -6.28
N LEU A 26 -3.58 -4.23 -5.48
CA LEU A 26 -4.42 -3.03 -5.35
C LEU A 26 -3.65 -1.86 -4.72
N TYR A 27 -2.81 -2.08 -3.70
CA TYR A 27 -1.97 -1.00 -3.16
C TYR A 27 -0.94 -0.48 -4.18
N ARG A 28 -0.41 -1.32 -5.07
CA ARG A 28 0.48 -0.85 -6.15
C ARG A 28 -0.28 0.03 -7.14
N GLU A 29 -1.52 -0.31 -7.45
CA GLU A 29 -2.38 0.52 -8.28
C GLU A 29 -2.74 1.84 -7.59
N ALA A 30 -3.14 1.80 -6.32
CA ALA A 30 -3.41 3.00 -5.52
C ALA A 30 -2.18 3.91 -5.44
N GLN A 31 -0.99 3.34 -5.24
CA GLN A 31 0.27 4.10 -5.21
C GLN A 31 0.54 4.81 -6.54
N ARG A 32 0.26 4.18 -7.70
CA ARG A 32 0.38 4.84 -9.01
C ARG A 32 -0.60 5.99 -9.18
N ALA A 33 -1.83 5.82 -8.69
CA ALA A 33 -2.83 6.89 -8.73
C ALA A 33 -2.42 8.07 -7.82
N PHE A 34 -2.05 7.81 -6.57
CA PHE A 34 -1.57 8.85 -5.65
C PHE A 34 -0.34 9.59 -6.17
N ALA A 35 0.59 8.91 -6.86
CA ALA A 35 1.73 9.56 -7.50
C ALA A 35 1.30 10.57 -8.58
N ARG A 36 0.31 10.21 -9.41
CA ARG A 36 -0.24 11.13 -10.44
C ARG A 36 -1.03 12.29 -9.81
N GLU A 37 -1.65 12.04 -8.66
CA GLU A 37 -2.42 13.03 -7.91
C GLU A 37 -1.53 13.95 -7.04
N GLY A 38 -0.21 13.71 -6.98
CA GLY A 38 0.70 14.45 -6.09
C GLY A 38 0.40 14.22 -4.60
N ASP A 39 -0.20 13.09 -4.25
CA ASP A 39 -0.67 12.79 -2.88
C ASP A 39 0.41 12.02 -2.10
N GLU A 40 1.33 12.76 -1.48
CA GLU A 40 2.44 12.18 -0.69
C GLU A 40 1.96 11.35 0.50
N ARG A 41 0.87 11.78 1.15
CA ARG A 41 0.24 11.03 2.24
C ARG A 41 -0.28 9.69 1.75
N GLY A 42 -0.98 9.67 0.60
CA GLY A 42 -1.44 8.45 -0.03
C GLY A 42 -0.29 7.50 -0.42
N LEU A 43 0.85 8.04 -0.85
CA LEU A 43 2.06 7.26 -1.12
C LEU A 43 2.64 6.62 0.15
N MET A 44 2.71 7.37 1.25
CA MET A 44 3.14 6.88 2.56
C MET A 44 2.20 5.77 3.06
N GLU A 45 0.89 6.00 3.04
CA GLU A 45 -0.13 5.03 3.45
C GLU A 45 -0.02 3.73 2.64
N CYS A 46 0.17 3.81 1.31
CA CYS A 46 0.41 2.64 0.47
C CYS A 46 1.69 1.88 0.86
N ALA A 47 2.78 2.59 1.15
CA ALA A 47 4.05 1.96 1.54
C ALA A 47 3.91 1.21 2.87
N LEU A 48 3.24 1.80 3.87
CA LEU A 48 2.95 1.15 5.15
C LEU A 48 2.07 -0.09 4.99
N ALA A 49 0.95 0.04 4.28
CA ALA A 49 0.00 -1.06 4.10
C ALA A 49 0.62 -2.23 3.35
N ARG A 50 1.42 -1.96 2.32
CA ARG A 50 2.22 -2.99 1.62
C ARG A 50 3.22 -3.67 2.56
N GLY A 51 3.88 -2.92 3.43
CA GLY A 51 4.76 -3.46 4.47
C GLY A 51 4.04 -4.47 5.37
N HIS A 52 2.84 -4.13 5.83
CA HIS A 52 2.00 -5.03 6.64
C HIS A 52 1.66 -6.32 5.89
N CYS A 53 1.15 -6.23 4.67
CA CYS A 53 0.81 -7.41 3.87
C CYS A 53 2.03 -8.30 3.59
N LEU A 54 3.16 -7.71 3.23
CA LEU A 54 4.40 -8.46 2.97
C LEU A 54 4.89 -9.18 4.22
N ARG A 55 4.77 -8.56 5.41
CA ARG A 55 5.12 -9.19 6.69
C ARG A 55 4.22 -10.39 6.97
N LEU A 56 2.91 -10.26 6.75
CA LEU A 56 1.94 -11.34 6.98
C LEU A 56 2.12 -12.51 6.00
N LEU A 57 2.64 -12.25 4.80
CA LEU A 57 3.01 -13.27 3.81
C LEU A 57 4.42 -13.86 4.03
N GLY A 58 5.11 -13.53 5.12
CA GLY A 58 6.48 -14.01 5.40
C GLY A 58 7.58 -13.37 4.54
N ARG A 59 7.26 -12.35 3.74
CA ARG A 59 8.19 -11.68 2.82
C ARG A 59 8.95 -10.54 3.51
N PHE A 60 9.65 -10.86 4.59
CA PHE A 60 10.22 -9.87 5.52
C PHE A 60 11.20 -8.88 4.89
N ARG A 61 12.08 -9.32 3.97
CA ARG A 61 13.02 -8.43 3.28
C ARG A 61 12.30 -7.35 2.47
N GLN A 62 11.20 -7.71 1.81
CA GLN A 62 10.39 -6.77 1.03
C GLN A 62 9.58 -5.86 1.96
N ALA A 63 9.03 -6.40 3.05
CA ALA A 63 8.33 -5.61 4.07
C ALA A 63 9.24 -4.51 4.64
N ARG A 64 10.48 -4.85 5.02
CA ARG A 64 11.47 -3.87 5.49
C ARG A 64 11.71 -2.74 4.49
N ARG A 65 11.86 -3.06 3.20
CA ARG A 65 12.03 -2.04 2.14
C ARG A 65 10.79 -1.13 2.02
N ALA A 66 9.59 -1.69 2.17
CA ALA A 66 8.34 -0.93 2.15
C ALA A 66 8.24 0.03 3.36
N TYR A 67 8.57 -0.43 4.56
CA TYR A 67 8.62 0.43 5.75
C TYR A 67 9.69 1.52 5.66
N GLN A 68 10.89 1.20 5.16
CA GLN A 68 11.91 2.21 4.90
C GLN A 68 11.46 3.25 3.86
N ARG A 69 10.63 2.87 2.90
CA ARG A 69 10.05 3.83 1.96
C ARG A 69 9.02 4.72 2.65
N ALA A 70 8.13 4.13 3.46
CA ALA A 70 7.15 4.90 4.23
C ALA A 70 7.83 5.92 5.16
N ALA A 71 8.88 5.52 5.87
CA ALA A 71 9.63 6.40 6.76
C ALA A 71 10.34 7.57 6.06
N ARG A 72 10.60 7.47 4.74
CA ARG A 72 11.14 8.59 3.95
C ARG A 72 10.06 9.55 3.43
N LEU A 73 8.79 9.16 3.53
CA LEU A 73 7.62 9.92 3.06
C LEU A 73 6.82 10.51 4.23
N ALA A 74 7.26 10.27 5.47
CA ALA A 74 6.71 10.84 6.69
C ALA A 74 7.39 12.18 6.98
#